data_AF-A0A227J7D3-F1
#
_entry.id   AF-A0A227J7D3-F1
#
_cell.length_a   1.000
_cell.length_b   1.000
_cell.length_c   1.000
_cell.angle_alpha   90.00
_cell.angle_beta   90.00
_cell.angle_gamma   90.00
#
_symmetry.space_group_name_H-M   'P 1'
#
loop_
_entity.id
_entity.type
_entity.pdbx_description
1 polymer ?
#
loop_
_entity_poly.entity_id
_entity_poly.type
_entity_poly.pdbx_seq_one_letter_code
_entity_poly.pdbx_strand_id
1 'polypeptide(L)'
;MRQGTFFCIDAHTCGNPVRLVAGGVPPLEGNTMSEKRQYFLEHYDWIRQALMFEPRGHSMMSGSVVLPPCSDNADASILFIETSGCLPMCGHGTIGTVTTAIENRLITPKEEGRLILDVPAGQIEVHYQTK
;
A
#
# COMPACT_ATOMS: atom_id res chain seq x y z
N MET A 1 -14.85 13.56 -16.44
CA MET A 1 -15.11 12.22 -15.85
C MET A 1 -13.78 11.70 -15.35
N ARG A 2 -13.67 11.28 -14.07
CA ARG A 2 -12.42 10.68 -13.55
C ARG A 2 -12.33 9.24 -14.07
N GLN A 3 -11.19 8.86 -14.65
CA GLN A 3 -10.96 7.55 -15.25
C GLN A 3 -9.55 7.08 -14.92
N GLY A 4 -9.37 5.77 -14.80
CA GLY A 4 -8.07 5.14 -14.53
C GLY A 4 -8.17 3.63 -14.59
N THR A 5 -7.06 2.98 -14.95
CA THR A 5 -6.90 1.52 -14.92
C THR A 5 -5.87 1.19 -13.85
N PHE A 6 -6.24 0.35 -12.89
CA PHE A 6 -5.40 -0.02 -11.76
C PHE A 6 -5.12 -1.51 -11.79
N PHE A 7 -3.86 -1.89 -11.69
CA PHE A 7 -3.47 -3.29 -11.53
C PHE A 7 -3.51 -3.63 -10.04
N CYS A 8 -4.41 -4.54 -9.66
CA CYS A 8 -4.64 -4.93 -8.27
C CYS A 8 -4.40 -6.42 -8.08
N ILE A 9 -3.77 -6.79 -6.97
CA ILE A 9 -3.63 -8.17 -6.52
C ILE A 9 -4.33 -8.27 -5.17
N ASP A 10 -5.41 -9.06 -5.12
CA ASP A 10 -6.17 -9.25 -3.89
C ASP A 10 -5.61 -10.44 -3.10
N ALA A 11 -5.45 -10.24 -1.80
CA ALA A 11 -4.98 -11.21 -0.83
C ALA A 11 -5.76 -11.09 0.48
N HIS A 12 -5.38 -11.86 1.49
CA HIS A 12 -5.92 -11.71 2.83
C HIS A 12 -4.87 -12.01 3.91
N THR A 13 -5.07 -11.41 5.08
CA THR A 13 -4.33 -11.77 6.30
C THR A 13 -5.33 -12.21 7.36
N CYS A 14 -5.31 -13.51 7.68
CA CYS A 14 -6.25 -14.12 8.64
C CYS A 14 -7.73 -13.77 8.37
N GLY A 15 -8.14 -13.77 7.10
CA GLY A 15 -9.50 -13.45 6.66
C GLY A 15 -9.79 -11.96 6.42
N ASN A 16 -8.91 -11.04 6.83
CA ASN A 16 -9.05 -9.62 6.50
C ASN A 16 -8.53 -9.35 5.08
N PRO A 17 -9.34 -8.73 4.20
CA PRO A 17 -8.95 -8.51 2.80
C PRO A 17 -7.83 -7.47 2.69
N VAL A 18 -6.93 -7.68 1.73
CA VAL A 18 -5.88 -6.74 1.35
C VAL A 18 -5.84 -6.64 -0.16
N ARG A 19 -6.23 -5.49 -0.71
CA ARG A 19 -6.07 -5.15 -2.12
C ARG A 19 -4.76 -4.40 -2.34
N LEU A 20 -3.76 -5.08 -2.89
CA LEU A 20 -2.50 -4.47 -3.29
C LEU A 20 -2.63 -3.80 -4.66
N VAL A 21 -2.62 -2.47 -4.69
CA VAL A 21 -2.59 -1.66 -5.92
C VAL A 21 -1.14 -1.53 -6.38
N ALA A 22 -0.78 -2.33 -7.37
CA ALA A 22 0.58 -2.46 -7.89
C ALA A 22 0.85 -1.58 -9.12
N GLY A 23 -0.17 -0.92 -9.67
CA GLY A 23 0.02 0.01 -10.79
C GLY A 23 -1.20 0.87 -11.08
N GLY A 24 -0.98 1.99 -11.78
CA GLY A 24 -2.02 2.94 -12.21
C GLY A 24 -2.24 4.14 -11.28
N VAL A 25 -1.60 4.17 -10.11
CA VAL A 25 -1.65 5.33 -9.20
C VAL A 25 -0.71 6.43 -9.73
N PRO A 26 -1.16 7.69 -9.83
CA PRO A 26 -0.31 8.82 -10.20
C PRO A 26 0.86 9.00 -9.23
N PRO A 27 1.98 9.62 -9.67
CA PRO A 27 3.05 10.00 -8.75
C PRO A 27 2.52 10.94 -7.66
N LEU A 28 2.98 10.74 -6.43
CA LEU A 28 2.62 11.55 -5.28
C LEU A 28 3.75 12.50 -4.91
N GLU A 29 3.41 13.76 -4.63
CA GLU A 29 4.37 14.76 -4.15
C GLU A 29 4.56 14.65 -2.63
N GLY A 30 5.78 14.94 -2.18
CA GLY A 30 6.18 14.86 -0.77
C GLY A 30 7.47 14.07 -0.57
N ASN A 31 8.27 14.52 0.39
CA ASN A 31 9.52 13.88 0.82
C ASN A 31 9.26 12.77 1.86
N THR A 32 8.14 12.84 2.59
CA THR A 32 7.75 11.82 3.57
C THR A 32 6.48 11.10 3.17
N MET A 33 6.24 9.92 3.73
CA MET A 33 4.98 9.21 3.51
C MET A 33 3.77 9.92 4.11
N SER A 34 3.97 10.74 5.14
CA SER A 34 2.90 11.60 5.68
C SER A 34 2.49 12.68 4.66
N GLU A 35 3.47 13.35 4.04
CA GLU A 35 3.23 14.34 2.98
C GLU A 35 2.57 13.70 1.75
N LYS A 36 3.10 12.56 1.27
CA LYS A 36 2.50 11.81 0.15
C LYS A 36 1.06 11.36 0.46
N ARG A 37 0.78 10.94 1.70
CA ARG A 37 -0.58 10.62 2.16
C ARG A 37 -1.49 11.84 2.09
N GLN A 38 -1.03 12.99 2.56
CA GLN A 38 -1.81 14.23 2.53
C GLN A 38 -2.10 14.65 1.08
N TYR A 39 -1.09 14.61 0.21
CA TYR A 39 -1.23 14.89 -1.21
C TYR A 39 -2.21 13.93 -1.89
N PHE A 40 -2.14 12.63 -1.59
CA PHE A 40 -3.12 11.66 -2.09
C PHE A 40 -4.55 11.99 -1.65
N LEU A 41 -4.76 12.33 -0.38
CA LEU A 41 -6.09 12.68 0.12
C LEU A 41 -6.64 13.96 -0.54
N GLU A 42 -5.79 14.95 -0.79
CA GLU A 42 -6.19 16.21 -1.40
C GLU A 42 -6.53 16.08 -2.90
N HIS A 43 -5.72 15.32 -3.65
CA HIS A 43 -5.82 15.28 -5.11
C HIS A 43 -6.45 13.99 -5.66
N TYR A 44 -6.31 12.87 -4.96
CA TYR A 44 -6.56 11.53 -5.50
C TYR A 44 -7.44 10.63 -4.63
N ASP A 45 -8.11 11.14 -3.59
CA ASP A 45 -8.96 10.32 -2.71
C ASP A 45 -10.06 9.53 -3.45
N TRP A 46 -10.46 10.01 -4.64
CA TRP A 46 -11.39 9.29 -5.49
C TRP A 46 -10.88 7.92 -5.94
N ILE A 47 -9.57 7.70 -6.00
CA ILE A 47 -8.97 6.40 -6.31
C ILE A 47 -9.30 5.43 -5.18
N ARG A 48 -9.08 5.83 -3.92
CA ARG A 48 -9.49 5.06 -2.75
C ARG A 48 -10.99 4.80 -2.79
N GLN A 49 -11.80 5.83 -3.04
CA GLN A 49 -13.25 5.65 -3.08
C GLN A 49 -13.68 4.65 -4.17
N ALA A 50 -13.10 4.75 -5.36
CA ALA A 50 -13.41 3.86 -6.48
C ALA A 50 -12.98 2.41 -6.24
N LEU A 51 -11.88 2.19 -5.51
CA LEU A 51 -11.31 0.85 -5.27
C LEU A 51 -11.85 0.18 -4.01
N MET A 52 -12.19 0.93 -2.97
CA MET A 52 -12.58 0.41 -1.65
C MET A 52 -14.10 0.30 -1.47
N PHE A 53 -14.89 1.19 -2.08
CA PHE A 53 -16.35 1.14 -1.96
C PHE A 53 -17.00 0.32 -3.08
N GLU A 54 -18.27 -0.01 -2.86
CA GLU A 54 -19.11 -0.62 -3.88
C GLU A 54 -19.14 0.25 -5.16
N PRO A 55 -19.15 -0.37 -6.36
CA PRO A 55 -19.35 -1.80 -6.61
C PRO A 55 -18.05 -2.64 -6.68
N ARG A 56 -16.87 -2.04 -6.49
CA ARG A 56 -15.58 -2.74 -6.68
C ARG A 56 -14.97 -3.29 -5.40
N GLY A 57 -15.30 -2.67 -4.27
CA GLY A 57 -14.99 -3.16 -2.95
C GLY A 57 -16.27 -3.40 -2.15
N HIS A 58 -16.16 -3.30 -0.83
CA HIS A 58 -17.23 -3.49 0.14
C HIS A 58 -16.83 -2.83 1.46
N SER A 59 -17.74 -2.79 2.43
CA SER A 59 -17.55 -2.06 3.71
C SER A 59 -16.28 -2.39 4.49
N MET A 60 -15.74 -3.60 4.33
CA MET A 60 -14.54 -4.12 5.01
C MET A 60 -13.30 -4.14 4.10
N MET A 61 -13.36 -3.55 2.90
CA MET A 61 -12.22 -3.55 1.99
C MET A 61 -11.08 -2.68 2.55
N SER A 62 -9.90 -3.28 2.62
CA SER A 62 -8.64 -2.62 2.95
C SER A 62 -7.66 -2.86 1.81
N GLY A 63 -6.81 -1.89 1.55
CA GLY A 63 -5.85 -1.95 0.47
C GLY A 63 -4.61 -1.14 0.74
N SER A 64 -3.65 -1.29 -0.16
CA SER A 64 -2.35 -0.65 -0.07
C SER A 64 -1.88 -0.26 -1.46
N VAL A 65 -1.11 0.82 -1.54
CA VAL A 65 -0.36 1.21 -2.73
C VAL A 65 1.11 1.07 -2.39
N VAL A 66 1.84 0.28 -3.18
CA VAL A 66 3.30 0.21 -3.10
C VAL A 66 3.89 1.33 -3.95
N LEU A 67 4.76 2.10 -3.34
CA LEU A 67 5.41 3.26 -3.94
C LEU A 67 6.94 3.13 -3.80
N PRO A 68 7.71 3.85 -4.62
CA PRO A 68 9.14 3.97 -4.40
C PRO A 68 9.46 4.48 -2.99
N PRO A 69 10.56 4.00 -2.38
CA PRO A 69 10.97 4.41 -1.03
C PRO A 69 11.14 5.93 -0.94
N CYS A 70 10.83 6.51 0.23
CA CYS A 70 11.09 7.92 0.53
C CYS A 70 12.52 8.13 1.03
N SER A 71 13.15 7.08 1.56
CA SER A 71 14.46 7.11 2.20
C SER A 71 15.42 6.11 1.56
N ASP A 72 16.71 6.44 1.54
CA ASP A 72 17.73 5.59 0.89
C ASP A 72 17.91 4.23 1.57
N ASN A 73 17.55 4.10 2.85
CA ASN A 73 17.61 2.84 3.58
C ASN A 73 16.37 1.96 3.36
N ALA A 74 15.20 2.51 3.00
CA ALA A 74 13.99 1.73 2.79
C ALA A 74 13.98 0.95 1.46
N ASP A 75 13.33 -0.21 1.46
CA ASP A 75 13.12 -1.05 0.29
C ASP A 75 11.92 -0.56 -0.54
N ALA A 76 10.89 -0.07 0.14
CA ALA A 76 9.67 0.46 -0.48
C ALA A 76 8.92 1.40 0.47
N SER A 77 7.87 2.03 -0.05
CA SER A 77 6.88 2.73 0.77
C SER A 77 5.48 2.16 0.58
N ILE A 78 4.65 2.23 1.63
CA ILE A 78 3.26 1.77 1.59
C ILE A 78 2.32 2.89 2.01
N LEU A 79 1.34 3.19 1.13
CA LEU A 79 0.18 4.00 1.46
C LEU A 79 -1.03 3.08 1.69
N PHE A 80 -1.60 3.10 2.89
CA PHE A 80 -2.83 2.34 3.18
C PHE A 80 -4.06 3.10 2.72
N ILE A 81 -4.93 2.44 1.97
CA ILE A 81 -6.20 2.97 1.46
C ILE A 81 -7.33 2.07 1.96
N GLU A 82 -8.25 2.59 2.77
CA GLU A 82 -9.36 1.81 3.34
C GLU A 82 -10.69 2.53 3.18
N THR A 83 -11.79 1.84 3.48
CA THR A 83 -13.11 2.47 3.59
C THR A 83 -13.14 3.56 4.67
N SER A 84 -12.39 3.39 5.75
CA SER A 84 -12.23 4.34 6.87
C SER A 84 -11.37 5.57 6.52
N GLY A 85 -10.62 5.53 5.42
CA GLY A 85 -9.73 6.60 4.96
C GLY A 85 -8.33 6.09 4.61
N CYS A 86 -7.36 7.00 4.50
CA CYS A 86 -5.95 6.60 4.39
C CYS A 86 -5.34 6.48 5.78
N LEU A 87 -5.02 5.26 6.22
CA LEU A 87 -4.48 5.03 7.56
C LEU A 87 -2.96 5.31 7.64
N PRO A 88 -2.45 5.75 8.79
CA PRO A 88 -1.01 5.95 8.96
C PRO A 88 -0.24 4.63 9.11
N MET A 89 -0.89 3.58 9.62
CA MET A 89 -0.35 2.22 9.71
C MET A 89 -1.50 1.21 9.73
N CYS A 90 -1.30 0.04 9.13
CA CYS A 90 -2.24 -1.08 9.17
C CYS A 90 -1.48 -2.41 9.29
N GLY A 91 -1.68 -3.15 10.37
CA GLY A 91 -0.92 -4.37 10.68
C GLY A 91 -1.23 -5.51 9.69
N HIS A 92 -2.51 -5.85 9.52
CA HIS A 92 -2.92 -6.88 8.55
C HIS A 92 -2.61 -6.43 7.12
N GLY A 93 -2.81 -5.15 6.82
CA GLY A 93 -2.47 -4.55 5.53
C GLY A 93 -0.99 -4.71 5.21
N THR A 94 -0.10 -4.46 6.17
CA THR A 94 1.35 -4.66 6.01
C THR A 94 1.67 -6.12 5.70
N ILE A 95 1.17 -7.07 6.49
CA ILE A 95 1.45 -8.50 6.30
C ILE A 95 1.00 -8.95 4.91
N GLY A 96 -0.26 -8.71 4.55
CA GLY A 96 -0.79 -9.10 3.24
C GLY A 96 -0.04 -8.43 2.09
N THR A 97 0.26 -7.13 2.22
CA THR A 97 1.01 -6.39 1.20
C THR A 97 2.41 -6.95 0.99
N VAL A 98 3.16 -7.19 2.07
CA VAL A 98 4.53 -7.71 2.00
C VAL A 98 4.53 -9.10 1.38
N THR A 99 3.66 -10.00 1.83
CA THR A 99 3.54 -11.35 1.27
C THR A 99 3.28 -11.28 -0.24
N THR A 100 2.23 -10.56 -0.65
CA THR A 100 1.85 -10.47 -2.06
C THR A 100 2.90 -9.75 -2.91
N ALA A 101 3.53 -8.70 -2.38
CA ALA A 101 4.54 -7.94 -3.10
C ALA A 101 5.83 -8.74 -3.34
N ILE A 102 6.29 -9.52 -2.35
CA ILE A 102 7.46 -10.40 -2.52
C ILE A 102 7.14 -11.53 -3.51
N GLU A 103 6.01 -12.24 -3.33
CA GLU A 103 5.63 -13.36 -4.19
C GLU A 103 5.48 -12.96 -5.67
N ASN A 104 5.02 -11.73 -5.92
CA ASN A 104 4.84 -11.19 -7.27
C ASN A 104 6.03 -10.35 -7.75
N ARG A 105 7.15 -10.32 -7.02
CA ARG A 105 8.38 -9.57 -7.35
C ARG A 105 8.14 -8.06 -7.57
N LEU A 106 7.16 -7.50 -6.85
CA LEU A 106 6.86 -6.06 -6.85
C LEU A 106 7.79 -5.28 -5.92
N ILE A 107 8.30 -5.94 -4.88
CA ILE A 107 9.35 -5.41 -4.00
C ILE A 107 10.51 -6.40 -4.07
N THR A 108 11.71 -5.88 -4.28
CA THR A 108 12.95 -6.65 -4.15
C THR A 108 13.66 -6.20 -2.88
N PRO A 109 13.79 -7.07 -1.87
CA PRO A 109 14.46 -6.76 -0.62
C PRO A 109 15.96 -6.52 -0.86
N LYS A 110 16.53 -5.51 -0.20
CA LYS A 110 17.98 -5.29 -0.17
C LYS A 110 18.71 -6.37 0.63
N GLU A 111 18.04 -6.94 1.64
CA GLU A 111 18.54 -8.01 2.48
C GLU A 111 17.50 -9.13 2.59
N GLU A 112 17.88 -10.36 2.21
CA GLU A 112 16.95 -11.49 2.23
C GLU A 112 16.41 -11.75 3.66
N GLY A 113 15.10 -12.00 3.77
CA GLY A 113 14.40 -12.17 5.05
C GLY A 113 14.10 -10.87 5.81
N ARG A 114 14.49 -9.70 5.30
CA ARG A 114 14.25 -8.39 5.93
C ARG A 114 13.76 -7.33 4.95
N LEU A 115 12.86 -6.47 5.41
CA LEU A 115 12.41 -5.27 4.68
C LEU A 115 12.34 -4.08 5.63
N ILE A 116 12.80 -2.93 5.16
CA ILE A 116 12.55 -1.62 5.75
C ILE A 116 11.51 -0.92 4.88
N LEU A 117 10.37 -0.56 5.46
CA LEU A 117 9.26 0.08 4.75
C LEU A 117 8.99 1.45 5.33
N ASP A 118 8.89 2.46 4.46
CA ASP A 118 8.37 3.76 4.86
C ASP A 118 6.83 3.72 4.84
N VAL A 119 6.21 3.99 5.99
CA VAL A 119 4.75 4.19 6.08
C VAL A 119 4.45 5.56 6.69
N PRO A 120 3.22 6.10 6.59
CA PRO A 120 2.94 7.44 7.11
C PRO A 120 3.14 7.57 8.63
N ALA A 121 3.09 6.47 9.39
CA ALA A 121 3.41 6.44 10.83
C ALA A 121 4.92 6.44 11.15
N GLY A 122 5.79 6.31 10.15
CA GLY A 122 7.24 6.15 10.32
C GLY A 122 7.79 4.91 9.64
N GLN A 123 9.08 4.65 9.79
CA GLN A 123 9.69 3.42 9.27
C GLN A 123 9.30 2.20 10.10
N ILE A 124 9.04 1.09 9.43
CA ILE A 124 8.84 -0.22 10.05
C ILE A 124 9.83 -1.23 9.49
N GLU A 125 10.31 -2.10 10.36
CA GLU A 125 11.13 -3.25 9.99
C GLU A 125 10.25 -4.50 9.96
N VAL A 126 10.30 -5.24 8.86
CA VAL A 126 9.55 -6.46 8.64
C VAL A 126 10.53 -7.60 8.44
N HIS A 127 10.35 -8.67 9.22
CA HIS A 127 11.05 -9.94 8.99
C HIS A 127 10.10 -10.93 8.35
N TYR A 128 10.56 -11.61 7.30
CA TYR A 128 9.79 -12.63 6.59
C TYR A 128 10.63 -13.89 6.37
N GLN A 129 9.95 -15.00 6.07
CA GLN A 129 10.56 -16.27 5.73
C GLN A 129 9.97 -16.75 4.42
N THR A 130 10.84 -17.13 3.48
CA THR A 130 10.45 -17.84 2.26
C THR A 130 10.42 -19.34 2.56
N LYS A 131 9.45 -20.05 1.97
CA LYS A 131 9.40 -21.52 2.05
C LYS A 131 10.35 -22.18 1.07
#